data_AF-A0A3N7FKB9-F1
#
_entry.id   AF-A0A3N7FKB9-F1
#
_cell.length_a   1.000
_cell.length_b   1.000
_cell.length_c   1.000
_cell.angle_alpha   90.00
_cell.angle_beta   90.00
_cell.angle_gamma   90.00
#
_symmetry.space_group_name_H-M   'P 1'
#
loop_
_entity.id
_entity.type
_entity.pdbx_description
1 polymer ?
#
loop_
_entity_poly.entity_id
_entity_poly.type
_entity_poly.pdbx_seq_one_letter_code
_entity_poly.pdbx_strand_id
1 'polypeptide(L)'
;MTQTDSKFADSDQSSCNQPSASGVLQDVHIEHGTYYVTTLIIPKQESTSSSCEALKEEEFFAIQNERSLFPVGWIHTHPSQSCFMSSIDLHTHFSYQAMVPEAFAIVMAPTDQSRSYGIFRLSDPGGMSVLKECEESGFHPHGEPADGSPIYEHCANVFTNTNLRFEIFDLR
;
A
#
# COMPACT_ATOMS: atom_id res chain seq x y z
N MET A 1 13.28 9.33 1.23
CA MET A 1 11.91 9.88 1.30
C MET A 1 11.65 10.57 -0.01
N THR A 2 10.82 9.98 -0.86
CA THR A 2 10.41 10.62 -2.13
C THR A 2 9.49 11.79 -1.84
N GLN A 3 9.27 12.66 -2.84
CA GLN A 3 8.34 13.78 -2.72
C GLN A 3 6.89 13.30 -2.47
N THR A 4 6.57 12.05 -2.86
CA THR A 4 5.30 11.38 -2.60
C THR A 4 5.19 10.95 -1.14
N ASP A 5 6.21 10.27 -0.61
CA ASP A 5 6.25 9.83 0.79
C ASP A 5 6.19 11.02 1.74
N SER A 6 6.90 12.12 1.41
CA SER A 6 6.88 13.35 2.20
C SER A 6 5.54 14.05 2.14
N LYS A 7 4.90 14.14 0.96
CA LYS A 7 3.57 14.78 0.84
C LYS A 7 2.46 13.97 1.49
N PHE A 8 2.52 12.63 1.43
CA PHE A 8 1.58 11.77 2.14
C PHE A 8 1.79 11.86 3.66
N ALA A 9 3.03 11.76 4.12
CA ALA A 9 3.37 11.95 5.53
C ALA A 9 3.00 13.36 6.02
N ASP A 10 3.23 14.41 5.24
CA ASP A 10 2.84 15.80 5.58
C ASP A 10 1.32 15.98 5.58
N SER A 11 0.59 15.27 4.70
CA SER A 11 -0.88 15.26 4.69
C SER A 11 -1.49 14.48 5.87
N ASP A 12 -0.67 13.70 6.57
CA ASP A 12 -1.05 12.84 7.70
C ASP A 12 -0.44 13.30 9.05
N GLN A 13 0.54 14.22 9.05
CA GLN A 13 1.30 14.55 10.27
C GLN A 13 0.68 15.66 11.13
N SER A 14 0.25 15.25 12.34
CA SER A 14 0.64 15.88 13.61
C SER A 14 0.00 15.15 14.81
N SER A 15 0.65 14.09 15.34
CA SER A 15 0.52 13.54 16.72
C SER A 15 0.67 12.02 16.76
N CYS A 16 1.28 11.49 17.83
CA CYS A 16 1.31 10.06 18.20
C CYS A 16 -0.08 9.43 18.45
N ASN A 17 -1.15 10.23 18.40
CA ASN A 17 -2.55 9.80 18.50
C ASN A 17 -3.34 9.92 17.18
N GLN A 18 -2.69 10.12 16.02
CA GLN A 18 -3.42 10.16 14.75
C GLN A 18 -3.88 8.75 14.32
N PRO A 19 -5.09 8.61 13.74
CA PRO A 19 -5.53 7.37 13.13
C PRO A 19 -4.61 6.94 11.98
N SER A 20 -4.52 5.64 11.68
CA SER A 20 -3.82 5.16 10.48
C SER A 20 -4.50 5.68 9.22
N ALA A 21 -3.77 6.33 8.33
CA ALA A 21 -4.28 6.77 7.03
C ALA A 21 -3.83 5.82 5.92
N SER A 22 -4.68 5.62 4.91
CA SER A 22 -4.41 4.85 3.70
C SER A 22 -4.70 5.66 2.44
N GLY A 23 -3.93 5.42 1.39
CA GLY A 23 -4.11 5.95 0.05
C GLY A 23 -3.84 4.89 -1.00
N VAL A 24 -4.43 5.04 -2.18
CA VAL A 24 -4.23 4.10 -3.28
C VAL A 24 -3.31 4.72 -4.33
N LEU A 25 -2.26 3.99 -4.70
CA LEU A 25 -1.30 4.38 -5.73
C LEU A 25 -1.81 3.91 -7.10
N GLN A 26 -1.89 4.87 -8.01
CA GLN A 26 -2.53 4.72 -9.30
C GLN A 26 -1.54 5.03 -10.41
N ASP A 27 -1.56 4.19 -11.43
CA ASP A 27 -0.77 4.30 -12.64
C ASP A 27 -1.55 5.03 -13.74
N VAL A 28 -0.85 5.79 -14.60
CA VAL A 28 -1.44 6.46 -15.78
C VAL A 28 -0.90 5.89 -17.10
N HIS A 29 0.28 5.26 -17.07
CA HIS A 29 1.01 4.90 -18.26
C HIS A 29 1.81 3.61 -18.07
N ILE A 30 1.56 2.65 -18.95
CA ILE A 30 2.35 1.43 -19.09
C ILE A 30 3.18 1.55 -20.37
N GLU A 31 4.50 1.61 -20.24
CA GLU A 31 5.41 1.64 -21.39
C GLU A 31 6.38 0.46 -21.33
N HIS A 32 6.42 -0.37 -22.37
CA HIS A 32 7.33 -1.52 -22.46
C HIS A 32 7.33 -2.46 -21.22
N GLY A 33 6.16 -2.63 -20.58
CA GLY A 33 6.01 -3.44 -19.36
C GLY A 33 6.49 -2.74 -18.07
N THR A 34 6.75 -1.44 -18.13
CA THR A 34 7.05 -0.61 -16.95
C THR A 34 5.82 0.21 -16.58
N TYR A 35 5.40 0.12 -15.33
CA TYR A 35 4.35 0.92 -14.72
C TYR A 35 4.93 2.25 -14.20
N TYR A 36 4.31 3.37 -14.57
CA TYR A 36 4.63 4.70 -14.08
C TYR A 36 3.54 5.20 -13.12
N VAL A 37 3.84 5.08 -11.82
CA VAL A 37 3.01 5.64 -10.75
C VAL A 37 3.09 7.16 -10.78
N THR A 38 1.99 7.80 -11.15
CA THR A 38 1.92 9.27 -11.30
C THR A 38 0.79 9.89 -10.49
N THR A 39 -0.09 9.08 -9.92
CA THR A 39 -1.26 9.55 -9.19
C THR A 39 -1.38 8.85 -7.84
N LEU A 40 -1.63 9.60 -6.79
CA LEU A 40 -2.09 9.09 -5.49
C LEU A 40 -3.50 9.59 -5.25
N ILE A 41 -4.42 8.68 -4.96
CA ILE A 41 -5.78 9.02 -4.55
C ILE A 41 -5.91 8.67 -3.07
N ILE A 42 -6.23 9.66 -2.25
CA ILE A 42 -6.55 9.48 -0.83
C ILE A 42 -8.07 9.42 -0.75
N PRO A 43 -8.68 8.23 -0.58
CA PRO A 43 -10.12 8.11 -0.50
C PRO A 43 -10.63 8.72 0.81
N LYS A 44 -11.93 9.04 0.84
CA LYS A 44 -12.65 9.18 2.12
C LYS A 44 -12.45 7.88 2.89
N GLN A 45 -12.18 7.97 4.18
CA GLN A 45 -11.84 6.81 4.97
C GLN A 45 -12.22 7.02 6.43
N GLU A 46 -12.56 5.93 7.10
CA GLU A 46 -12.68 5.85 8.55
C GLU A 46 -11.53 5.04 9.10
N SER A 47 -10.87 5.60 10.11
CA SER A 47 -9.60 5.08 10.59
C SER A 47 -9.60 4.94 12.11
N THR A 48 -9.01 3.85 12.58
CA THR A 48 -8.61 3.64 13.98
C THR A 48 -7.09 3.78 14.09
N SER A 49 -6.50 3.51 15.26
CA SER A 49 -5.03 3.49 15.41
C SER A 49 -4.36 2.27 14.77
N SER A 50 -5.14 1.29 14.28
CA SER A 50 -4.64 0.01 13.76
C SER A 50 -5.32 -0.47 12.47
N SER A 51 -6.30 0.26 11.96
CA SER A 51 -7.02 -0.09 10.73
C SER A 51 -7.56 1.14 10.03
N CYS A 52 -7.71 1.04 8.71
CA CYS A 52 -8.28 2.07 7.88
C CYS A 52 -9.22 1.42 6.86
N GLU A 53 -10.43 1.93 6.74
CA GLU A 53 -11.43 1.45 5.78
C GLU A 53 -11.82 2.59 4.83
N ALA A 54 -11.78 2.33 3.52
CA ALA A 54 -12.20 3.30 2.52
C ALA A 54 -13.74 3.43 2.52
N LEU A 55 -14.22 4.67 2.42
CA LEU A 55 -15.62 5.02 2.31
C LEU A 55 -15.91 5.57 0.91
N LYS A 56 -17.15 5.39 0.43
CA LYS A 56 -17.63 5.92 -0.85
C LYS A 56 -16.71 5.58 -2.03
N GLU A 57 -16.46 4.29 -2.20
CA GLU A 57 -15.63 3.74 -3.28
C GLU A 57 -16.06 4.18 -4.70
N GLU A 58 -17.31 4.62 -4.87
CA GLU A 58 -17.84 5.17 -6.11
C GLU A 58 -17.10 6.42 -6.62
N GLU A 59 -16.69 7.34 -5.74
CA GLU A 59 -15.95 8.55 -6.13
C GLU A 59 -14.52 8.18 -6.58
N PHE A 60 -13.89 7.25 -5.86
CA PHE A 60 -12.59 6.69 -6.21
C PHE A 60 -12.61 5.93 -7.54
N PHE A 61 -13.66 5.14 -7.77
CA PHE A 61 -13.86 4.41 -9.02
C PHE A 61 -14.10 5.37 -10.20
N ALA A 62 -14.86 6.45 -9.99
CA ALA A 62 -15.12 7.45 -11.02
C ALA A 62 -13.83 8.10 -11.53
N ILE A 63 -12.92 8.51 -10.62
CA ILE A 63 -11.63 9.11 -11.00
C ILE A 63 -10.75 8.12 -11.75
N GLN A 64 -10.66 6.88 -11.27
CA GLN A 64 -9.90 5.84 -11.96
C GLN A 64 -10.42 5.59 -13.37
N ASN A 65 -11.73 5.45 -13.53
CA ASN A 65 -12.34 5.18 -14.82
C ASN A 65 -12.21 6.37 -15.77
N GLU A 66 -12.45 7.60 -15.31
CA GLU A 66 -12.32 8.82 -16.13
C GLU A 66 -10.90 9.01 -16.66
N ARG A 67 -9.89 8.70 -15.83
CA ARG A 67 -8.48 8.88 -16.16
C ARG A 67 -7.80 7.62 -16.69
N SER A 68 -8.54 6.51 -16.84
CA SER A 68 -8.01 5.21 -17.24
C SER A 68 -6.82 4.76 -16.38
N LEU A 69 -6.94 4.95 -15.07
CA LEU A 69 -5.90 4.60 -14.10
C LEU A 69 -5.95 3.14 -13.70
N PHE A 70 -4.79 2.56 -13.38
CA PHE A 70 -4.68 1.21 -12.85
C PHE A 70 -4.16 1.21 -11.41
N PRO A 71 -4.81 0.49 -10.47
CA PRO A 71 -4.34 0.37 -9.11
C PRO A 71 -3.12 -0.54 -9.04
N VAL A 72 -1.92 0.05 -9.01
CA VAL A 72 -0.64 -0.69 -8.98
C VAL A 72 -0.05 -0.78 -7.59
N GLY A 73 -0.75 -0.28 -6.58
CA GLY A 73 -0.32 -0.40 -5.20
C GLY A 73 -1.13 0.48 -4.26
N TRP A 74 -0.65 0.55 -3.02
CA TRP A 74 -1.26 1.36 -1.98
C TRP A 74 -0.21 1.78 -0.96
N ILE A 75 -0.53 2.82 -0.18
CA ILE A 75 0.33 3.37 0.86
C ILE A 75 -0.49 3.56 2.13
N HIS A 76 0.06 3.20 3.29
CA HIS A 76 -0.56 3.48 4.57
C HIS A 76 0.45 3.85 5.64
N THR A 77 -0.05 4.42 6.74
CA THR A 77 0.78 4.80 7.88
C THR A 77 0.62 3.85 9.06
N HIS A 78 1.74 3.56 9.72
CA HIS A 78 1.88 2.97 11.04
C HIS A 78 2.34 4.08 12.00
N PRO A 79 1.42 4.82 12.64
CA PRO A 79 1.79 6.01 13.41
C PRO A 79 2.73 5.72 14.57
N SER A 80 2.55 4.55 15.22
CA SER A 80 3.28 4.16 16.43
C SER A 80 4.01 2.82 16.32
N GLN A 81 3.68 2.03 15.29
CA GLN A 81 4.18 0.69 15.07
C GLN A 81 5.44 0.72 14.21
N SER A 82 6.24 -0.35 14.25
CA SER A 82 7.39 -0.52 13.37
C SER A 82 6.98 -0.69 11.90
N CYS A 83 7.95 -0.60 11.00
CA CYS A 83 7.75 -0.81 9.57
C CYS A 83 7.69 -2.30 9.19
N PHE A 84 6.48 -2.85 9.08
CA PHE A 84 6.21 -4.24 8.68
C PHE A 84 4.82 -4.35 8.03
N MET A 85 4.53 -5.48 7.36
CA MET A 85 3.19 -5.81 6.87
C MET A 85 2.39 -6.54 7.95
N SER A 86 1.31 -5.93 8.44
CA SER A 86 0.37 -6.54 9.39
C SER A 86 -0.46 -7.65 8.74
N SER A 87 -1.16 -8.47 9.55
CA SER A 87 -2.10 -9.49 9.04
C SER A 87 -3.17 -8.88 8.12
N ILE A 88 -3.69 -7.69 8.47
CA ILE A 88 -4.64 -6.95 7.63
C ILE A 88 -3.96 -6.50 6.35
N ASP A 89 -2.75 -5.96 6.43
CA ASP A 89 -2.01 -5.46 5.26
C ASP A 89 -1.74 -6.60 4.26
N LEU A 90 -1.40 -7.78 4.76
CA LEU A 90 -1.18 -8.98 3.96
C LEU A 90 -2.43 -9.35 3.16
N HIS A 91 -3.59 -9.45 3.83
CA HIS A 91 -4.87 -9.78 3.18
C HIS A 91 -5.33 -8.70 2.19
N THR A 92 -5.18 -7.43 2.55
CA THR A 92 -5.45 -6.31 1.63
C THR A 92 -4.55 -6.43 0.40
N HIS A 93 -3.24 -6.59 0.61
CA HIS A 93 -2.28 -6.61 -0.47
C HIS A 93 -2.42 -7.85 -1.38
N PHE A 94 -2.83 -9.00 -0.83
CA PHE A 94 -3.16 -10.19 -1.62
C PHE A 94 -4.15 -9.87 -2.74
N SER A 95 -5.21 -9.12 -2.45
CA SER A 95 -6.21 -8.73 -3.46
C SER A 95 -5.60 -7.88 -4.58
N TYR A 96 -4.71 -6.94 -4.24
CA TYR A 96 -4.00 -6.14 -5.24
C TYR A 96 -3.05 -7.00 -6.09
N GLN A 97 -2.21 -7.83 -5.45
CA GLN A 97 -1.19 -8.61 -6.16
C GLN A 97 -1.79 -9.75 -6.99
N ALA A 98 -2.97 -10.27 -6.62
CA ALA A 98 -3.72 -11.23 -7.41
C ALA A 98 -4.27 -10.62 -8.72
N MET A 99 -4.58 -9.32 -8.72
CA MET A 99 -5.04 -8.59 -9.92
C MET A 99 -3.88 -8.03 -10.75
N VAL A 100 -2.83 -7.54 -10.09
CA VAL A 100 -1.65 -6.92 -10.71
C VAL A 100 -0.41 -7.55 -10.07
N PRO A 101 0.28 -8.49 -10.74
CA PRO A 101 1.45 -9.20 -10.19
C PRO A 101 2.61 -8.29 -9.74
N GLU A 102 2.69 -7.09 -10.32
CA GLU A 102 3.65 -6.03 -10.01
C GLU A 102 3.21 -5.12 -8.84
N ALA A 103 2.04 -5.35 -8.25
CA ALA A 103 1.53 -4.52 -7.16
C ALA A 103 2.49 -4.49 -5.98
N PHE A 104 2.54 -3.34 -5.28
CA PHE A 104 3.33 -3.17 -4.07
C PHE A 104 2.56 -2.38 -3.00
N ALA A 105 2.98 -2.54 -1.75
CA ALA A 105 2.49 -1.79 -0.61
C ALA A 105 3.61 -0.93 -0.02
N ILE A 106 3.31 0.33 0.30
CA ILE A 106 4.22 1.22 1.05
C ILE A 106 3.70 1.35 2.48
N VAL A 107 4.52 0.95 3.45
CA VAL A 107 4.26 1.19 4.88
C VAL A 107 5.11 2.38 5.32
N MET A 108 4.49 3.45 5.77
CA MET A 108 5.16 4.59 6.39
C MET A 108 5.13 4.45 7.91
N ALA A 109 6.29 4.37 8.56
CA ALA A 109 6.41 4.20 10.01
C ALA A 109 7.24 5.35 10.63
N PRO A 110 6.67 6.56 10.79
CA PRO A 110 7.43 7.75 11.16
C PRO A 110 8.12 7.68 12.54
N THR A 111 7.64 6.82 13.43
CA THR A 111 8.20 6.64 14.79
C THR A 111 9.23 5.51 14.87
N ASP A 112 9.39 4.71 13.83
CA ASP A 112 10.39 3.65 13.76
C ASP A 112 11.78 4.24 13.46
N GLN A 113 12.65 4.20 14.46
CA GLN A 113 14.02 4.73 14.37
C GLN A 113 14.92 3.90 13.46
N SER A 114 14.58 2.64 13.21
CA SER A 114 15.36 1.74 12.36
C SER A 114 15.00 1.88 10.88
N ARG A 115 13.71 2.11 10.59
CA ARG A 115 13.17 2.12 9.23
C ARG A 115 11.89 2.94 9.16
N SER A 116 12.00 4.17 8.67
CA SER A 116 10.87 5.10 8.61
C SER A 116 9.83 4.77 7.53
N TYR A 117 10.18 3.90 6.57
CA TYR A 117 9.26 3.40 5.55
C TYR A 117 9.78 2.10 4.92
N GLY A 118 8.90 1.36 4.26
CA GLY A 118 9.24 0.14 3.54
C GLY A 118 8.30 -0.09 2.37
N ILE A 119 8.86 -0.64 1.29
CA ILE A 119 8.13 -1.04 0.09
C ILE A 119 8.13 -2.56 0.04
N PHE A 120 6.95 -3.16 0.02
CA PHE A 120 6.75 -4.59 0.19
C PHE A 120 5.90 -5.18 -0.92
N ARG A 121 6.10 -6.48 -1.15
CA ARG A 121 5.21 -7.35 -1.94
C ARG A 121 5.06 -8.70 -1.26
N LEU A 122 4.02 -9.46 -1.59
CA LEU A 122 3.94 -10.86 -1.17
C LEU A 122 4.96 -11.68 -1.97
N SER A 123 5.58 -12.65 -1.31
CA SER A 123 6.36 -13.64 -2.04
C SER A 123 5.42 -14.47 -2.92
N ASP A 124 5.90 -14.79 -4.12
CA ASP A 124 5.12 -15.49 -5.14
C ASP A 124 5.96 -16.65 -5.67
N PRO A 125 5.51 -17.92 -5.53
CA PRO A 125 4.18 -18.34 -5.10
C PRO A 125 3.96 -18.42 -3.57
N GLY A 126 5.02 -18.46 -2.75
CA GLY A 126 4.93 -18.84 -1.33
C GLY A 126 3.86 -18.11 -0.52
N GLY A 127 4.01 -16.80 -0.35
CA GLY A 127 3.09 -15.98 0.44
C GLY A 127 1.71 -15.82 -0.19
N MET A 128 1.66 -15.71 -1.52
CA MET A 128 0.38 -15.70 -2.27
C MET A 128 -0.44 -16.96 -2.01
N SER A 129 0.20 -18.14 -1.97
CA SER A 129 -0.46 -19.41 -1.67
C SER A 129 -0.97 -19.46 -0.23
N VAL A 130 -0.19 -19.01 0.75
CA VAL A 130 -0.60 -19.00 2.16
C VAL A 130 -1.85 -18.14 2.37
N LEU A 131 -1.90 -16.95 1.78
CA LEU A 131 -3.05 -16.06 1.94
C LEU A 131 -4.27 -16.51 1.15
N LYS A 132 -4.07 -17.13 -0.02
CA LYS A 132 -5.16 -17.70 -0.82
C LYS A 132 -5.94 -18.78 -0.07
N GLU A 133 -5.25 -19.57 0.76
CA GLU A 133 -5.84 -20.67 1.53
C GLU A 133 -6.31 -20.24 2.94
N CYS A 134 -6.09 -18.98 3.31
CA CYS A 134 -6.42 -18.46 4.63
C CYS A 134 -7.91 -18.09 4.74
N GLU A 135 -8.64 -18.77 5.62
CA GLU A 135 -10.06 -18.51 5.90
C GLU A 135 -10.29 -17.79 7.26
N GLU A 136 -9.21 -17.46 7.98
CA GLU A 136 -9.29 -16.79 9.27
C GLU A 136 -9.73 -15.32 9.14
N SER A 137 -10.39 -14.81 10.18
CA SER A 137 -10.89 -13.44 10.26
C SER A 137 -10.32 -12.68 11.46
N GLY A 138 -10.24 -11.35 11.36
CA GLY A 138 -9.59 -10.52 12.36
C GLY A 138 -8.05 -10.63 12.32
N PHE A 139 -7.37 -10.12 13.34
CA PHE A 139 -5.91 -10.19 13.43
C PHE A 139 -5.44 -11.58 13.84
N HIS A 140 -4.71 -12.26 12.96
CA HIS A 140 -4.17 -13.60 13.19
C HIS A 140 -2.77 -13.76 12.57
N PRO A 141 -1.92 -14.66 13.11
CA PRO A 141 -0.64 -15.01 12.49
C PRO A 141 -0.86 -15.94 11.29
N HIS A 142 0.09 -15.91 10.34
CA HIS A 142 0.12 -16.84 9.21
C HIS A 142 1.25 -17.86 9.37
N GLY A 143 1.02 -19.06 8.84
CA GLY A 143 2.05 -20.11 8.76
C GLY A 143 3.15 -19.75 7.75
N GLU A 144 4.28 -20.46 7.86
CA GLU A 144 5.38 -20.31 6.90
C GLU A 144 5.01 -20.96 5.56
N PRO A 145 5.33 -20.30 4.42
CA PRO A 145 5.25 -20.91 3.09
C PRO A 145 5.99 -22.26 3.01
N ALA A 146 5.42 -23.20 2.24
CA ALA A 146 5.97 -24.56 2.10
C ALA A 146 7.38 -24.62 1.47
N ASP A 147 7.77 -23.57 0.74
CA ASP A 147 9.09 -23.42 0.13
C ASP A 147 10.13 -22.79 1.08
N GLY A 148 9.73 -22.42 2.30
CA GLY A 148 10.58 -21.76 3.29
C GLY A 148 10.87 -20.29 3.00
N SER A 149 10.23 -19.69 1.98
CA SER A 149 10.29 -18.25 1.74
C SER A 149 9.55 -17.47 2.83
N PRO A 150 9.88 -16.19 3.08
CA PRO A 150 9.05 -15.35 3.93
C PRO A 150 7.69 -15.10 3.25
N ILE A 151 6.64 -14.83 4.02
CA ILE A 151 5.30 -14.55 3.47
C ILE A 151 5.24 -13.25 2.64
N TYR A 152 6.08 -12.28 2.97
CA TYR A 152 6.27 -11.06 2.20
C TYR A 152 7.76 -10.68 2.16
N GLU A 153 8.13 -9.88 1.19
CA GLU A 153 9.50 -9.44 0.97
C GLU A 153 9.55 -7.97 0.54
N HIS A 154 10.76 -7.41 0.51
CA HIS A 154 10.95 -6.07 -0.04
C HIS A 154 10.75 -6.09 -1.56
N CYS A 155 9.96 -5.14 -2.07
CA CYS A 155 9.76 -5.02 -3.51
C CYS A 155 10.98 -4.35 -4.17
N ALA A 156 11.85 -5.16 -4.78
CA ALA A 156 13.07 -4.69 -5.44
C ALA A 156 12.81 -4.03 -6.82
N ASN A 157 11.62 -4.21 -7.39
CA ASN A 157 11.29 -3.77 -8.75
C ASN A 157 10.67 -2.36 -8.80
N VAL A 158 10.71 -1.61 -7.69
CA VAL A 158 10.21 -0.22 -7.62
C VAL A 158 11.39 0.74 -7.69
N PHE A 159 11.37 1.62 -8.69
CA PHE A 159 12.39 2.64 -8.90
C PHE A 159 11.80 4.03 -8.68
N THR A 160 12.54 4.90 -8.00
CA THR A 160 12.12 6.28 -7.75
C THR A 160 12.64 7.20 -8.84
N ASN A 161 11.78 8.04 -9.39
CA ASN A 161 12.15 9.03 -10.41
C ASN A 161 11.61 10.40 -10.01
N THR A 162 12.52 11.32 -9.67
CA THR A 162 12.19 12.67 -9.20
C THR A 162 11.68 13.61 -10.31
N ASN A 163 11.81 13.21 -11.57
CA ASN A 163 11.40 14.01 -12.73
C ASN A 163 9.99 13.67 -13.23
N LEU A 164 9.35 12.64 -12.67
CA LEU A 164 7.96 12.32 -13.01
C LEU A 164 7.02 13.33 -12.36
N ARG A 165 6.06 13.82 -13.15
CA ARG A 165 4.94 14.58 -12.61
C ARG A 165 4.10 13.65 -11.74
N PHE A 166 3.81 14.10 -10.53
CA PHE A 166 3.01 13.35 -9.57
C PHE A 166 1.83 14.19 -9.07
N GLU A 167 0.63 13.63 -9.16
CA GLU A 167 -0.63 14.27 -8.76
C GLU A 167 -1.20 13.59 -7.51
N ILE A 168 -1.80 14.39 -6.62
CA ILE A 168 -2.49 13.89 -5.44
C ILE A 168 -3.94 14.35 -5.52
N PHE A 169 -4.87 13.40 -5.45
CA PHE A 169 -6.30 13.63 -5.28
C PHE A 169 -6.68 13.30 -3.85
N ASP A 170 -6.88 14.33 -3.03
CA ASP A 170 -7.35 14.18 -1.66
C ASP A 170 -8.88 14.30 -1.63
N LEU A 171 -9.56 13.21 -1.30
CA LEU A 171 -11.02 13.15 -1.24
C LEU A 171 -11.57 13.26 0.19
N ARG A 172 -10.72 13.40 1.22
CA ARG A 172 -11.14 13.44 2.63
C ARG A 172 -12.19 14.50 2.92
#